data_AF-A0A9P3EKI1-F1
#
_entry.id   AF-A0A9P3EKI1-F1
#
_cell.length_a   1.000
_cell.length_b   1.000
_cell.length_c   1.000
_cell.angle_alpha   90.00
_cell.angle_beta   90.00
_cell.angle_gamma   90.00
#
_symmetry.space_group_name_H-M   'P 1'
#
loop_
_entity.id
_entity.type
_entity.pdbx_description
1 polymer ?
#
loop_
_entity_poly.entity_id
_entity_poly.type
_entity_poly.pdbx_seq_one_letter_code
_entity_poly.pdbx_strand_id
1 'polypeptide(L)'
;MKASFTGQMLLLLDRMKLINYSKIPEFYKDFKKLLKKFSTLEEDFETMKKSAIEIYHLKNVKTEAVVPIQGFCSPDYRSMKVRKMACKFLKGKGGRSGLRVIYVFEQKKKKVTFIGMYYKSEQENENKKRLSAFIDNIKNKTLITYQPLQSVVVRNCSLLGRNE
;
A
#
# COMPACT_ATOMS: atom_id res chain seq x y z
N MET A 1 -41.86 -7.87 17.79
CA MET A 1 -40.56 -8.50 18.06
C MET A 1 -39.49 -7.79 17.25
N LYS A 2 -38.73 -6.87 17.85
CA LYS A 2 -37.59 -6.21 17.18
C LYS A 2 -36.34 -6.97 17.62
N ALA A 3 -35.74 -7.74 16.70
CA ALA A 3 -34.46 -8.39 16.96
C ALA A 3 -33.41 -7.31 17.23
N SER A 4 -32.90 -7.28 18.46
CA SER A 4 -31.73 -6.50 18.85
C SER A 4 -30.51 -7.11 18.15
N PHE A 5 -29.98 -6.41 17.15
CA PHE A 5 -28.71 -6.79 16.55
C PHE A 5 -27.62 -6.66 17.64
N THR A 6 -27.12 -7.81 18.10
CA THR A 6 -26.15 -7.88 19.19
C THR A 6 -24.85 -7.19 18.77
N GLY A 7 -24.26 -6.42 19.69
CA GLY A 7 -22.98 -5.73 19.48
C GLY A 7 -21.81 -6.66 19.07
N GLN A 8 -21.94 -7.98 19.27
CA GLN A 8 -21.01 -8.98 18.75
C GLN A 8 -20.97 -9.04 17.22
N MET A 9 -22.09 -8.80 16.53
CA MET A 9 -22.13 -8.75 15.06
C MET A 9 -21.38 -7.53 14.52
N LEU A 10 -21.48 -6.39 15.22
CA LEU A 10 -20.73 -5.17 14.90
C LEU A 10 -19.22 -5.34 15.21
N LEU A 11 -18.87 -6.01 16.31
CA LEU A 11 -17.50 -6.40 16.66
C LEU A 11 -16.90 -7.44 15.69
N LEU A 12 -17.71 -8.27 15.04
CA LEU A 12 -17.29 -9.20 13.97
C LEU A 12 -17.06 -8.50 12.64
N LEU A 13 -17.84 -7.45 12.33
CA LEU A 13 -17.68 -6.64 11.12
C LEU A 13 -16.40 -5.79 11.17
N ASP A 14 -16.01 -5.30 12.35
CA ASP A 14 -14.74 -4.59 12.55
C ASP A 14 -13.51 -5.50 12.49
N ARG A 15 -13.67 -6.81 12.74
CA ARG A 15 -12.59 -7.80 12.53
C ARG A 15 -12.27 -8.07 11.07
N MET A 16 -13.04 -7.56 10.10
CA MET A 16 -12.88 -7.87 8.67
C MET A 16 -12.18 -6.79 7.83
N LYS A 17 -11.84 -5.62 8.39
CA LYS A 17 -10.95 -4.65 7.73
C LYS A 17 -9.55 -4.69 8.32
N LEU A 18 -8.75 -5.66 7.86
CA LEU A 18 -7.37 -5.82 8.33
C LEU A 18 -6.34 -4.97 7.58
N ILE A 19 -6.69 -4.37 6.44
CA ILE A 19 -5.75 -3.60 5.63
C ILE A 19 -5.89 -2.11 5.89
N ASN A 20 -4.82 -1.48 6.37
CA ASN A 20 -4.72 -0.04 6.44
C ASN A 20 -4.34 0.53 5.06
N TYR A 21 -5.16 1.43 4.52
CA TYR A 21 -4.90 2.05 3.23
C TYR A 21 -4.35 3.47 3.39
N SER A 22 -3.27 3.76 2.69
CA SER A 22 -2.69 5.10 2.60
C SER A 22 -2.32 5.45 1.16
N LYS A 23 -2.22 6.74 0.85
CA LYS A 23 -1.92 7.25 -0.49
C LYS A 23 -0.78 8.27 -0.37
N ILE A 24 0.19 8.22 -1.27
CA ILE A 24 1.22 9.27 -1.34
C ILE A 24 0.69 10.53 -2.04
N PRO A 25 1.26 11.72 -1.80
CA PRO A 25 0.81 12.97 -2.44
C PRO A 25 0.70 12.90 -3.97
N GLU A 26 1.64 12.23 -4.62
CA GLU A 26 1.68 12.04 -6.06
C GLU A 26 0.51 11.20 -6.57
N PHE A 27 0.08 10.21 -5.78
CA PHE A 27 -1.08 9.40 -6.12
C PHE A 27 -2.36 10.24 -6.20
N TYR A 28 -2.52 11.24 -5.32
CA TYR A 28 -3.69 12.13 -5.38
C TYR A 28 -3.72 12.94 -6.67
N LYS A 29 -2.56 13.35 -7.20
CA LYS A 29 -2.46 14.05 -8.48
C LYS A 29 -2.90 13.16 -9.64
N ASP A 30 -2.40 11.93 -9.67
CA ASP A 30 -2.76 10.92 -10.68
C ASP A 30 -4.27 10.60 -10.61
N PHE A 31 -4.78 10.38 -9.40
CA PHE A 31 -6.17 10.06 -9.14
C PHE A 31 -7.10 11.20 -9.59
N LYS A 32 -6.79 12.46 -9.24
CA LYS A 32 -7.56 13.63 -9.65
C LYS A 32 -7.56 13.82 -11.16
N LYS A 33 -6.43 13.55 -11.84
CA LYS A 33 -6.35 13.60 -13.31
C LYS A 33 -7.29 12.58 -13.96
N LEU A 34 -7.35 11.36 -13.43
CA LEU A 34 -8.20 10.29 -13.95
C LEU A 34 -9.68 10.48 -13.58
N LEU A 35 -9.98 11.03 -12.40
CA LEU A 35 -11.35 11.29 -11.95
C LEU A 35 -12.07 12.27 -12.89
N LYS A 36 -11.34 13.23 -13.48
CA LYS A 36 -11.88 14.14 -14.51
C LYS A 36 -12.35 13.41 -15.78
N LYS A 37 -11.79 12.23 -16.07
CA LYS A 37 -12.11 11.42 -17.25
C LYS A 37 -13.15 10.34 -16.93
N PHE A 38 -13.08 9.78 -15.73
CA PHE A 38 -13.87 8.65 -15.29
C PHE A 38 -14.63 9.04 -14.02
N SER A 39 -15.87 9.51 -14.16
CA SER A 39 -16.66 10.04 -13.05
C SER A 39 -16.97 9.01 -11.95
N THR A 40 -16.99 7.73 -12.29
CA THR A 40 -17.26 6.61 -11.36
C THR A 40 -16.00 6.03 -10.71
N LEU A 41 -14.83 6.60 -11.02
CA LEU A 41 -13.54 6.08 -10.58
C LEU A 41 -13.41 5.93 -9.06
N GLU A 42 -14.04 6.80 -8.28
CA GLU A 42 -13.99 6.72 -6.82
C GLU A 42 -14.67 5.45 -6.28
N GLU A 43 -15.89 5.18 -6.73
CA GLU A 43 -16.63 3.98 -6.36
C GLU A 43 -15.94 2.71 -6.90
N ASP A 44 -15.45 2.78 -8.15
CA ASP A 44 -14.70 1.71 -8.79
C ASP A 44 -13.40 1.39 -8.03
N PHE A 45 -12.73 2.41 -7.50
CA PHE A 45 -11.52 2.29 -6.71
C PHE A 45 -11.76 1.59 -5.37
N GLU A 46 -12.82 1.95 -4.66
CA GLU A 46 -13.20 1.25 -3.42
C GLU A 46 -13.62 -0.20 -3.69
N THR A 47 -14.32 -0.46 -4.80
CA THR A 47 -14.68 -1.82 -5.22
C THR A 47 -13.44 -2.65 -5.54
N MET A 48 -12.43 -2.06 -6.19
CA MET A 48 -11.17 -2.74 -6.48
C MET A 48 -10.39 -3.12 -5.23
N LYS A 49 -10.36 -2.27 -4.19
CA LYS A 49 -9.69 -2.62 -2.92
C LYS A 49 -10.23 -3.94 -2.36
N LYS A 50 -11.55 -4.07 -2.31
CA LYS A 50 -12.23 -5.28 -1.81
C LYS A 50 -12.04 -6.48 -2.73
N SER A 51 -12.30 -6.29 -4.03
CA SER A 51 -12.32 -7.41 -5.00
C SER A 51 -10.93 -7.88 -5.45
N ALA A 52 -9.91 -7.03 -5.39
CA ALA A 52 -8.57 -7.39 -5.82
C ALA A 52 -7.60 -7.48 -4.63
N ILE A 53 -7.45 -6.42 -3.85
CA ILE A 53 -6.40 -6.32 -2.82
C ILE A 53 -6.73 -7.20 -1.62
N GLU A 54 -7.94 -7.11 -1.07
CA GLU A 54 -8.36 -7.88 0.10
C GLU A 54 -8.48 -9.37 -0.23
N ILE A 55 -9.05 -9.72 -1.38
CA ILE A 55 -9.07 -11.12 -1.84
C ILE A 55 -7.66 -11.70 -1.96
N TYR A 56 -6.72 -10.92 -2.52
CA TYR A 56 -5.36 -11.39 -2.72
C TYR A 56 -4.58 -11.56 -1.41
N HIS A 57 -4.62 -10.57 -0.50
CA HIS A 57 -3.78 -10.58 0.71
C HIS A 57 -4.46 -11.15 1.95
N LEU A 58 -5.78 -11.01 2.11
CA LEU A 58 -6.48 -11.52 3.30
C LEU A 58 -6.99 -12.95 3.08
N LYS A 59 -7.51 -13.24 1.88
CA LYS A 59 -8.07 -14.57 1.56
C LYS A 59 -7.04 -15.50 0.92
N ASN A 60 -5.82 -15.01 0.65
CA ASN A 60 -4.75 -15.75 -0.02
C ASN A 60 -5.16 -16.37 -1.38
N VAL A 61 -6.14 -15.76 -2.05
CA VAL A 61 -6.59 -16.23 -3.37
C VAL A 61 -5.77 -15.53 -4.44
N LYS A 62 -4.97 -16.32 -5.17
CA LYS A 62 -4.21 -15.80 -6.32
C LYS A 62 -5.20 -15.37 -7.41
N THR A 63 -5.12 -14.11 -7.81
CA THR A 63 -5.94 -13.57 -8.91
C THR A 63 -5.03 -12.99 -9.98
N GLU A 64 -5.43 -13.10 -11.25
CA GLU A 64 -4.74 -12.44 -12.35
C GLU A 64 -4.91 -10.91 -12.33
N ALA A 65 -5.82 -10.40 -11.48
CA ALA A 65 -6.06 -8.98 -11.32
C ALA A 65 -4.86 -8.28 -10.68
N VAL A 66 -4.14 -8.97 -9.79
CA VAL A 66 -3.01 -8.41 -9.04
C VAL A 66 -1.74 -9.17 -9.40
N VAL A 67 -0.74 -8.45 -9.89
CA VAL A 67 0.55 -9.03 -10.26
C VAL A 67 1.70 -8.37 -9.48
N PRO A 68 2.72 -9.13 -9.05
CA PRO A 68 3.91 -8.54 -8.44
C PRO A 68 4.71 -7.74 -9.47
N ILE A 69 5.40 -6.70 -9.00
CA ILE A 69 6.34 -5.93 -9.81
C ILE A 69 7.75 -6.50 -9.59
N GLN A 70 8.35 -7.04 -10.66
CA GLN A 70 9.68 -7.65 -10.60
C GLN A 70 10.74 -6.65 -10.14
N GLY A 71 11.67 -7.09 -9.29
CA GLY A 71 12.75 -6.27 -8.75
C GLY A 71 12.37 -5.39 -7.54
N PHE A 72 11.09 -5.37 -7.14
CA PHE A 72 10.61 -4.52 -6.03
C PHE A 72 9.86 -5.33 -4.95
N CYS A 73 10.37 -6.53 -4.64
CA CYS A 73 9.82 -7.43 -3.62
C CYS A 73 10.87 -7.78 -2.57
N SER A 74 10.43 -7.89 -1.32
CA SER A 74 11.22 -8.23 -0.14
C SER A 74 10.36 -9.10 0.81
N PRO A 75 10.93 -9.82 1.80
CA PRO A 75 10.15 -10.47 2.84
C PRO A 75 9.19 -9.51 3.57
N ASP A 76 9.60 -8.27 3.83
CA ASP A 76 8.80 -7.31 4.60
C ASP A 76 7.72 -6.59 3.78
N TYR A 77 7.95 -6.39 2.47
CA TYR A 77 7.04 -5.68 1.59
C TYR A 77 6.95 -6.28 0.18
N ARG A 78 5.78 -6.15 -0.45
CA ARG A 78 5.55 -6.55 -1.84
C ARG A 78 5.02 -5.39 -2.65
N SER A 79 5.73 -5.02 -3.72
CA SER A 79 5.21 -4.08 -4.71
C SER A 79 4.35 -4.83 -5.72
N MET A 80 3.12 -4.37 -5.88
CA MET A 80 2.10 -5.05 -6.67
C MET A 80 1.43 -4.04 -7.61
N LYS A 81 0.92 -4.56 -8.72
CA LYS A 81 0.17 -3.81 -9.73
C LYS A 81 -1.18 -4.47 -9.94
N VAL A 82 -2.24 -3.70 -9.76
CA VAL A 82 -3.58 -4.10 -10.18
C VAL A 82 -3.72 -3.82 -11.67
N ARG A 83 -3.90 -4.87 -12.47
CA ARG A 83 -4.06 -4.81 -13.94
C ARG A 83 -5.52 -4.96 -14.38
N LYS A 84 -6.36 -5.58 -13.55
CA LYS A 84 -7.80 -5.75 -13.84
C LYS A 84 -8.62 -5.05 -12.76
N MET A 85 -9.39 -4.07 -13.19
CA MET A 85 -10.27 -3.24 -12.37
C MET A 85 -11.49 -2.92 -13.23
N ALA A 86 -12.69 -3.10 -12.68
CA ALA A 86 -13.90 -2.67 -13.37
C ALA A 86 -14.01 -1.14 -13.35
N CYS A 87 -14.56 -0.55 -14.41
CA CYS A 87 -14.91 0.86 -14.41
C CYS A 87 -16.30 1.05 -15.02
N LYS A 88 -17.25 1.55 -14.25
CA LYS A 88 -18.65 1.70 -14.71
C LYS A 88 -18.78 2.68 -15.88
N PHE A 89 -17.91 3.69 -15.93
CA PHE A 89 -17.86 4.65 -17.04
C PHE A 89 -17.50 3.96 -18.38
N LEU A 90 -16.62 2.95 -18.34
CA LEU A 90 -16.18 2.19 -19.51
C LEU A 90 -17.09 0.97 -19.75
N LYS A 91 -18.29 1.25 -20.27
CA LYS A 91 -19.31 0.22 -20.56
C LYS A 91 -18.75 -0.89 -21.46
N GLY A 92 -19.14 -2.14 -21.18
CA GLY A 92 -18.74 -3.32 -21.97
C GLY A 92 -17.29 -3.79 -21.79
N LYS A 93 -16.46 -3.11 -20.96
CA LYS A 93 -15.07 -3.53 -20.71
C LYS A 93 -14.91 -4.48 -19.52
N GLY A 94 -15.88 -4.52 -18.60
CA GLY A 94 -15.77 -5.29 -17.36
C GLY A 94 -14.46 -4.97 -16.61
N GLY A 95 -13.76 -5.99 -16.10
CA GLY A 95 -12.46 -5.84 -15.44
C GLY A 95 -11.30 -5.41 -16.36
N ARG A 96 -11.51 -5.32 -17.68
CA ARG A 96 -10.50 -4.90 -18.67
C ARG A 96 -10.62 -3.40 -18.98
N SER A 97 -10.92 -2.58 -17.98
CA SER A 97 -11.04 -1.12 -18.14
C SER A 97 -9.76 -0.47 -18.65
N GLY A 98 -8.58 -1.06 -18.40
CA GLY A 98 -7.28 -0.48 -18.76
C GLY A 98 -6.68 0.41 -17.66
N LEU A 99 -7.44 0.71 -16.61
CA LEU A 99 -6.94 1.37 -15.41
C LEU A 99 -5.98 0.45 -14.65
N ARG A 100 -4.86 1.01 -14.20
CA ARG A 100 -3.83 0.30 -13.45
C ARG A 100 -3.47 1.07 -12.20
N VAL A 101 -3.35 0.35 -11.08
CA VAL A 101 -2.98 0.90 -9.78
C VAL A 101 -1.71 0.21 -9.30
N ILE A 102 -0.73 1.00 -8.86
CA ILE A 102 0.51 0.54 -8.26
C ILE A 102 0.43 0.77 -6.76
N TYR A 103 0.73 -0.26 -5.98
CA TYR A 103 0.75 -0.17 -4.54
C TYR A 103 1.87 -1.03 -3.93
N VAL A 104 2.24 -0.69 -2.71
CA VAL A 104 3.15 -1.49 -1.87
C VAL A 104 2.38 -2.04 -0.69
N PHE A 105 2.52 -3.33 -0.43
CA PHE A 105 1.95 -4.00 0.73
C PHE A 105 3.04 -4.33 1.75
N GLU A 106 3.00 -3.69 2.93
CA GLU A 106 3.85 -4.00 4.08
C GLU A 106 3.18 -5.11 4.91
N GLN A 107 3.69 -6.34 4.83
CA GLN A 107 3.00 -7.54 5.34
C GLN A 107 2.79 -7.49 6.86
N LYS A 108 3.84 -7.15 7.62
CA LYS A 108 3.82 -7.06 9.08
C LYS A 108 2.81 -6.03 9.59
N LYS A 109 2.71 -4.88 8.90
CA LYS A 109 1.81 -3.79 9.28
C LYS A 109 0.41 -3.93 8.68
N LYS A 110 0.19 -4.92 7.81
CA LYS A 110 -1.01 -5.08 6.98
C LYS A 110 -1.42 -3.76 6.34
N LYS A 111 -0.44 -3.05 5.77
CA LYS A 111 -0.63 -1.71 5.22
C LYS A 111 -0.42 -1.72 3.72
N VAL A 112 -1.36 -1.12 3.00
CA VAL A 112 -1.28 -0.83 1.58
C VAL A 112 -1.02 0.66 1.39
N THR A 113 0.07 0.98 0.68
CA THR A 113 0.37 2.35 0.26
C THR A 113 0.25 2.46 -1.25
N PHE A 114 -0.68 3.29 -1.72
CA PHE A 114 -0.87 3.56 -3.14
C PHE A 114 0.18 4.56 -3.64
N ILE A 115 0.88 4.19 -4.72
CA ILE A 115 2.05 4.91 -5.23
C ILE A 115 1.74 5.65 -6.54
N GLY A 116 0.97 5.02 -7.42
CA GLY A 116 0.61 5.62 -8.69
C GLY A 116 -0.62 4.98 -9.31
N MET A 117 -1.25 5.72 -10.19
CA MET A 117 -2.36 5.23 -11.01
C MET A 117 -2.22 5.75 -12.43
N TYR A 118 -2.53 4.91 -13.41
CA TYR A 118 -2.49 5.32 -14.82
C TYR A 118 -3.50 4.55 -15.66
N TYR A 119 -3.81 5.12 -16.81
CA TYR A 119 -4.63 4.49 -17.84
C TYR A 119 -3.74 3.96 -18.96
N LYS A 120 -3.84 2.65 -19.29
CA LYS A 120 -2.92 1.98 -20.21
C LYS A 120 -2.75 2.69 -21.56
N SER A 121 -3.85 3.21 -22.09
CA SER A 121 -3.86 3.83 -23.41
C SER A 121 -3.06 5.13 -23.47
N GLU A 122 -2.78 5.75 -22.31
CA GLU A 122 -1.96 6.95 -22.19
C GLU A 122 -0.54 6.66 -21.70
N GLN A 123 -0.34 5.52 -21.05
CA GLN A 123 0.95 5.13 -20.49
C GLN A 123 1.06 3.62 -20.44
N GLU A 124 2.12 3.08 -21.05
CA GLU A 124 2.30 1.64 -21.16
C GLU A 124 2.87 1.01 -19.88
N ASN A 125 3.83 1.68 -19.24
CA ASN A 125 4.65 1.12 -18.16
C ASN A 125 4.58 1.93 -16.85
N GLU A 126 4.75 1.23 -15.72
CA GLU A 126 4.82 1.86 -14.40
C GLU A 126 5.98 2.86 -14.26
N ASN A 127 5.78 3.91 -13.45
CA ASN A 127 6.86 4.82 -13.07
C ASN A 127 7.76 4.15 -11.99
N LYS A 128 8.74 3.36 -12.45
CA LYS A 128 9.68 2.63 -11.58
C LYS A 128 10.52 3.55 -10.70
N LYS A 129 10.83 4.77 -11.16
CA LYS A 129 11.60 5.76 -10.38
C LYS A 129 10.87 6.14 -9.10
N ARG A 130 9.56 6.44 -9.20
CA ARG A 130 8.72 6.78 -8.04
C ARG A 130 8.61 5.62 -7.05
N LEU A 131 8.45 4.40 -7.57
CA LEU A 131 8.43 3.21 -6.74
C LEU A 131 9.75 3.01 -5.99
N SER A 132 10.89 3.14 -6.68
CA SER A 132 12.22 3.05 -6.05
C SER A 132 12.39 4.03 -4.91
N ALA A 133 12.11 5.32 -5.15
CA ALA A 133 12.24 6.37 -4.13
C ALA A 133 11.40 6.07 -2.87
N PHE A 134 10.18 5.55 -3.05
CA PHE A 134 9.33 5.14 -1.94
C PHE A 134 9.91 3.95 -1.17
N ILE A 135 10.41 2.93 -1.89
CA ILE A 135 11.05 1.76 -1.28
C ILE A 135 12.32 2.15 -0.51
N ASP A 136 13.13 3.05 -1.05
CA ASP A 136 14.35 3.54 -0.38
C ASP A 136 13.97 4.30 0.91
N ASN A 137 12.87 5.07 0.91
CA ASN A 137 12.35 5.68 2.12
C ASN A 137 11.90 4.65 3.18
N ILE A 138 11.27 3.55 2.76
CA ILE A 138 10.90 2.46 3.68
C ILE A 138 12.15 1.83 4.29
N LYS A 139 13.15 1.48 3.47
CA LYS A 139 14.40 0.87 3.93
C LYS A 139 15.12 1.75 4.93
N ASN A 140 15.26 3.04 4.64
CA ASN A 140 15.92 3.99 5.53
C ASN A 140 15.20 4.11 6.88
N LYS A 141 13.86 4.14 6.90
CA LYS A 141 13.09 4.12 8.14
C LYS A 141 13.31 2.84 8.94
N THR A 142 13.35 1.69 8.28
CA THR A 142 13.66 0.41 8.93
C THR A 142 15.05 0.42 9.56
N LEU A 143 16.07 0.93 8.86
CA LEU A 143 17.45 1.00 9.37
C LEU A 143 17.56 1.89 10.62
N ILE A 144 16.84 3.02 10.67
CA ILE A 144 16.84 3.91 11.83
C ILE A 144 16.17 3.23 13.05
N THR A 145 15.13 2.43 12.84
CA THR A 145 14.48 1.65 13.93
C THR A 145 15.29 0.46 14.44
N TYR A 146 16.29 -0.01 13.69
CA TYR A 146 17.20 -1.08 14.10
C TYR A 146 18.61 -0.57 14.43
N GLN A 147 18.75 0.69 14.87
CA GLN A 147 19.95 1.05 15.63
C GLN A 147 19.82 0.40 17.01
N PRO A 148 20.67 -0.59 17.37
CA PRO A 148 20.71 -1.04 18.75
C PRO A 148 21.05 0.17 19.61
N LEU A 149 20.46 0.24 20.81
CA LEU A 149 21.01 1.03 21.90
C LEU A 149 22.48 0.64 22.03
N GLN A 150 23.36 1.39 21.38
CA GLN A 150 24.78 1.30 21.66
C GLN A 150 24.90 1.75 23.10
N SER A 151 25.17 0.74 23.93
CA SER A 151 25.68 0.81 25.28
C SER A 151 26.15 2.22 25.63
N VAL A 152 25.43 2.86 26.54
CA VAL A 152 26.02 3.86 27.42
C VAL A 152 27.14 3.14 28.18
N VAL A 153 28.34 3.11 27.59
CA VAL A 153 29.55 2.78 28.33
C VAL A 153 29.82 4.01 29.17
N VAL A 154 29.24 4.01 30.37
CA VAL A 154 29.82 4.71 31.49
C VAL A 154 31.22 4.11 31.68
N ARG A 155 32.25 4.80 31.22
CA ARG A 155 33.57 4.71 31.82
C ARG A 155 33.96 6.07 32.35
N ASN A 156 33.88 6.09 33.67
CA ASN A 156 34.35 7.09 34.59
C ASN A 156 35.79 7.55 34.33
N CYS A 157 36.03 8.78 34.78
CA CYS A 157 37.19 9.19 35.56
C CYS A 157 38.54 9.25 34.84
N SER A 158 38.95 10.47 34.51
CA SER A 158 40.32 10.91 34.76
C SER A 158 40.27 12.00 35.83
N LEU A 159 40.29 11.59 37.10
CA LEU A 159 40.72 12.45 38.20
C LEU A 159 42.23 12.67 38.08
N LEU A 160 42.62 13.95 38.20
CA LEU A 160 43.80 14.48 38.89
C LEU A 160 45.20 14.01 38.46
N GLY A 161 46.02 14.98 38.04
CA GLY A 161 47.48 14.86 38.02
C GLY A 161 48.17 16.10 37.47
N ARG A 162 48.38 17.11 38.33
CA ARG A 162 49.38 18.16 38.16
C ARG A 162 50.79 17.58 38.41
N ASN A 163 51.82 18.31 37.93
CA ASN A 163 53.28 18.15 38.12
C ASN A 163 53.89 17.19 37.08
N GLU A 164 54.81 17.62 36.21
CA GLU A 164 56.07 18.36 36.46
C GLU A 164 56.32 19.51 35.48
#